data_AF-A0A6S7J3U0-F1
#
_entry.id   AF-A0A6S7J3U0-F1
#
_cell.length_a   1.000
_cell.length_b   1.000
_cell.length_c   1.000
_cell.angle_alpha   90.00
_cell.angle_beta   90.00
_cell.angle_gamma   90.00
#
_symmetry.space_group_name_H-M   'P 1'
#
loop_
_entity.id
_entity.type
_entity.pdbx_description
1 polymer ?
#
loop_
_entity_poly.entity_id
_entity_poly.type
_entity_poly.pdbx_seq_one_letter_code
_entity_poly.pdbx_strand_id
1 'polypeptide(L)'
;MAQFLGRVIGTKMDKTAKVLVTKLKLHPYIMKYYNNRKVYFAHDENNECTTGDMVMIEVCPKMSKKKRFRISEILEKGPKVVDSETGKVYLQDNREDYGTDR
;
A
#
# COMPACT_ATOMS: atom_id res chain seq x y z
N MET A 1 2.53 -2.60 -19.46
CA MET A 1 2.26 -1.33 -18.74
C MET A 1 3.21 -1.23 -17.55
N ALA A 2 3.43 -0.02 -17.00
CA ALA A 2 4.29 0.13 -15.82
C ALA A 2 3.53 -0.32 -14.56
N GLN A 3 4.11 -1.28 -13.84
CA GLN A 3 3.57 -1.84 -12.60
C GLN A 3 4.44 -1.44 -11.41
N PHE A 4 3.85 -1.27 -10.23
CA PHE A 4 4.57 -0.97 -9.00
C PHE A 4 4.09 -1.89 -7.88
N LEU A 5 5.03 -2.47 -7.15
CA LEU A 5 4.76 -3.22 -5.93
C LEU A 5 4.66 -2.27 -4.74
N GLY A 6 3.66 -2.44 -3.90
CA GLY A 6 3.51 -1.65 -2.69
C GLY A 6 2.66 -2.29 -1.61
N ARG A 7 2.76 -1.73 -0.41
CA ARG A 7 1.99 -2.16 0.77
C ARG A 7 0.79 -1.27 0.98
N VAL A 8 -0.37 -1.84 1.28
CA VAL A 8 -1.58 -1.06 1.61
C VAL A 8 -1.44 -0.48 3.01
N ILE A 9 -1.38 0.84 3.10
CA ILE A 9 -1.33 1.58 4.37
C ILE A 9 -2.74 1.86 4.90
N GLY A 10 -3.71 2.11 4.02
CA GLY A 10 -5.02 2.57 4.46
C GLY A 10 -6.14 2.31 3.48
N THR A 11 -7.28 1.89 4.00
CA THR A 11 -8.49 1.52 3.24
C THR A 11 -9.72 2.28 3.74
N LYS A 12 -9.53 3.38 4.47
CA LYS A 12 -10.62 4.20 5.05
C LYS A 12 -11.51 4.91 4.01
N MET A 13 -11.10 4.95 2.74
CA MET A 13 -11.84 5.65 1.68
C MET A 13 -12.57 4.63 0.81
N ASP A 14 -13.78 4.97 0.36
CA ASP A 14 -14.53 4.08 -0.51
C ASP A 14 -13.83 3.89 -1.87
N LYS A 15 -13.83 2.65 -2.34
CA LYS A 15 -13.26 2.17 -3.61
C LYS A 15 -11.81 2.56 -3.83
N THR A 16 -11.07 2.86 -2.76
CA THR A 16 -9.76 3.50 -2.86
C THR A 16 -8.81 3.04 -1.76
N ALA A 17 -7.70 2.42 -2.18
CA ALA A 17 -6.61 2.05 -1.27
C ALA A 17 -5.47 3.08 -1.32
N LYS A 18 -4.91 3.39 -0.15
CA LYS A 18 -3.68 4.18 0.01
C LYS A 18 -2.50 3.20 0.07
N VAL A 19 -1.64 3.22 -0.95
CA VAL A 19 -0.55 2.26 -1.14
C VAL A 19 0.81 2.95 -0.99
N LEU A 20 1.71 2.37 -0.19
CA LEU A 20 3.11 2.76 -0.10
C LEU A 20 3.93 1.99 -1.13
N VAL A 21 4.58 2.70 -2.04
CA VAL A 21 5.58 2.11 -2.92
C VAL A 21 6.95 2.58 -2.44
N THR A 22 7.79 1.62 -2.08
CA THR A 22 9.17 1.88 -1.67
C THR A 22 10.09 1.56 -2.84
N LYS A 23 10.98 2.50 -3.18
CA LYS A 23 12.03 2.29 -4.19
C LYS A 23 13.38 2.63 -3.59
N LEU A 24 14.39 1.82 -3.89
CA LEU A 24 15.77 2.17 -3.57
C LEU A 24 16.25 3.27 -4.51
N LYS A 25 16.77 4.36 -3.95
CA LYS A 25 17.44 5.42 -4.69
C LYS A 25 18.86 5.59 -4.15
N LEU A 26 19.80 5.84 -5.05
CA LEU A 26 21.16 6.21 -4.68
C LEU A 26 21.19 7.68 -4.29
N HIS A 27 21.69 8.01 -3.10
CA HIS A 27 21.99 9.39 -2.75
C HIS A 27 23.30 9.81 -3.45
N PRO A 28 23.32 10.90 -4.23
CA PRO A 28 24.44 11.22 -5.13
C PRO A 28 25.75 11.52 -4.40
N TYR A 29 25.70 12.23 -3.26
CA TYR A 29 26.89 12.61 -2.50
C TYR A 29 27.48 11.45 -1.68
N ILE A 30 26.68 10.83 -0.79
CA ILE A 30 27.14 9.77 0.11
C ILE A 30 27.22 8.37 -0.54
N MET A 31 26.78 8.22 -1.80
CA MET A 31 26.73 6.94 -2.52
C MET A 31 26.08 5.78 -1.76
N LYS A 32 25.10 6.09 -0.89
CA LYS A 32 24.33 5.10 -0.11
C LYS A 32 22.93 4.97 -0.67
N TYR A 33 22.42 3.75 -0.76
CA TYR A 33 21.03 3.49 -1.09
C TYR A 33 20.12 3.83 0.08
N TYR A 34 19.03 4.53 -0.20
CA TYR A 34 17.98 4.81 0.77
C TYR A 34 16.61 4.43 0.21
N ASN A 35 15.68 4.14 1.12
CA ASN A 35 14.30 3.82 0.81
C ASN A 35 13.53 5.11 0.49
N ASN A 36 13.29 5.38 -0.78
CA ASN A 36 12.41 6.46 -1.21
C ASN A 36 10.97 5.96 -1.26
N ARG A 37 10.18 6.37 -0.28
CA ARG A 37 8.78 6.01 -0.11
C ARG A 37 7.88 7.00 -0.84
N LYS A 38 6.91 6.50 -1.61
CA LYS A 38 5.87 7.33 -2.23
C LYS A 38 4.50 6.71 -2.01
N VAL A 39 3.55 7.55 -1.63
CA VAL A 39 2.16 7.15 -1.44
C VAL A 39 1.38 7.36 -2.73
N TYR A 40 0.66 6.32 -3.15
CA TYR A 40 -0.24 6.33 -4.29
C TYR A 40 -1.68 6.03 -3.86
N PHE A 41 -2.64 6.60 -4.59
CA PHE A 41 -4.06 6.30 -4.43
C PHE A 41 -4.49 5.37 -5.57
N ALA A 42 -4.80 4.13 -5.21
CA ALA A 42 -5.17 3.08 -6.14
C ALA A 42 -6.69 2.84 -6.11
N HIS A 43 -7.27 2.56 -7.28
CA HIS A 43 -8.65 2.11 -7.40
C HIS A 43 -8.77 0.64 -7.05
N ASP A 44 -9.67 0.37 -6.11
CA ASP A 44 -10.21 -0.94 -5.81
C ASP A 44 -11.72 -0.84 -6.02
N GLU A 45 -12.33 -1.63 -6.91
CA GLU A 45 -13.78 -1.55 -7.16
C GLU A 45 -14.60 -2.26 -6.09
N ASN A 46 -14.05 -3.37 -5.56
CA ASN A 46 -14.73 -4.28 -4.65
C ASN A 46 -14.32 -4.07 -3.18
N ASN A 47 -13.40 -3.15 -2.90
CA ASN A 47 -12.83 -2.92 -1.56
C ASN A 47 -12.24 -4.20 -0.95
N GLU A 48 -11.62 -5.04 -1.78
CA GLU A 48 -11.05 -6.33 -1.37
C GLU A 48 -9.76 -6.18 -0.56
N CYS A 49 -9.08 -5.05 -0.72
CA CYS A 49 -7.81 -4.79 -0.07
C CYS A 49 -7.99 -4.49 1.41
N THR A 50 -7.13 -5.09 2.23
CA THR A 50 -7.03 -4.82 3.66
C THR A 50 -5.72 -4.08 3.95
N THR A 51 -5.67 -3.35 5.06
CA THR A 51 -4.41 -2.73 5.50
C THR A 51 -3.36 -3.80 5.79
N GLY A 52 -2.16 -3.61 5.28
CA GLY A 52 -1.06 -4.55 5.40
C GLY A 52 -0.87 -5.48 4.20
N ASP A 53 -1.83 -5.54 3.26
CA ASP A 53 -1.73 -6.35 2.04
C ASP A 53 -0.58 -5.86 1.14
N MET A 54 0.08 -6.80 0.46
CA MET A 54 1.03 -6.51 -0.63
C MET A 54 0.29 -6.56 -1.95
N VAL A 55 0.32 -5.45 -2.69
CA VAL A 55 -0.46 -5.28 -3.92
C VAL A 55 0.39 -4.79 -5.07
N MET A 56 0.05 -5.25 -6.27
CA MET A 56 0.58 -4.73 -7.52
C MET A 56 -0.37 -3.66 -8.06
N ILE A 57 0.14 -2.45 -8.26
CA ILE A 57 -0.62 -1.32 -8.83
C ILE A 57 -0.17 -1.00 -10.24
N GLU A 58 -1.12 -0.62 -11.08
CA GLU A 58 -0.91 -0.26 -12.47
C GLU A 58 -1.38 1.16 -12.75
N VAL A 59 -0.71 1.83 -13.69
CA VAL A 59 -1.16 3.12 -14.20
C VAL A 59 -2.49 2.95 -14.92
N CYS A 60 -3.48 3.79 -14.59
CA CYS A 60 -4.78 3.82 -15.23
C CYS A 60 -5.17 5.25 -15.64
N PRO A 61 -6.21 5.41 -16.49
CA PRO A 61 -6.81 6.72 -16.75
C PRO A 61 -7.17 7.42 -15.44
N LYS A 62 -7.19 8.76 -15.49
CA LYS A 62 -7.45 9.58 -14.31
C LYS A 62 -8.89 9.37 -13.83
N MET A 63 -9.06 8.65 -12.71
CA MET A 63 -10.37 8.48 -12.04
C MET A 63 -10.70 9.67 -11.13
N SER A 64 -9.68 10.34 -10.60
CA SER A 64 -9.82 11.53 -9.74
C SER A 64 -8.55 12.40 -9.77
N LYS A 65 -8.50 13.51 -9.03
CA LYS A 65 -7.33 14.41 -8.96
C LYS A 65 -6.04 13.66 -8.61
N LYS A 66 -6.10 12.72 -7.66
CA LYS A 66 -4.95 11.94 -7.15
C LYS A 66 -4.95 10.47 -7.59
N LYS A 67 -6.09 9.93 -7.99
CA LYS A 67 -6.30 8.51 -8.31
C LYS A 67 -5.99 8.25 -9.79
N ARG A 68 -4.78 7.77 -10.04
CA ARG A 68 -4.22 7.46 -11.38
C ARG A 68 -3.67 6.04 -11.45
N PHE A 69 -3.97 5.25 -10.43
CA PHE A 69 -3.54 3.87 -10.30
C PHE A 69 -4.75 3.00 -10.03
N ARG A 70 -4.71 1.76 -10.53
CA ARG A 70 -5.66 0.70 -10.18
C ARG A 70 -4.90 -0.46 -9.56
N ILE A 71 -5.58 -1.23 -8.72
CA ILE A 71 -5.03 -2.48 -8.19
C ILE A 71 -5.19 -3.53 -9.27
N SER A 72 -4.09 -4.18 -9.64
CA SER A 72 -4.08 -5.25 -10.63
C SER A 72 -4.15 -6.62 -9.96
N GLU A 73 -3.40 -6.80 -8.88
CA GLU A 73 -3.29 -8.08 -8.19
C GLU A 73 -2.98 -7.86 -6.71
N ILE A 74 -3.53 -8.73 -5.86
CA ILE A 74 -3.19 -8.81 -4.44
C ILE A 74 -2.29 -10.03 -4.29
N LEU A 75 -1.00 -9.79 -3.99
CA LEU A 75 0.02 -10.84 -3.96
C LEU A 75 0.02 -11.56 -2.62
N GLU A 76 -0.06 -10.80 -1.52
CA GLU A 76 -0.09 -11.37 -0.17
C GLU A 76 -1.13 -10.63 0.67
N LYS A 77 -1.94 -11.39 1.40
CA LYS A 77 -2.84 -10.84 2.41
C LYS A 77 -2.05 -10.54 3.68
N GLY A 78 -2.30 -9.38 4.26
CA GLY A 78 -1.66 -8.95 5.50
C GLY A 78 -1.95 -9.93 6.64
N PRO A 79 -1.06 -9.99 7.65
CA PRO A 79 -1.23 -10.89 8.79
C PRO A 79 -2.50 -10.54 9.55
N LYS A 80 -3.37 -11.54 9.66
CA LYS A 80 -4.61 -11.51 10.43
C LYS A 80 -4.36 -12.28 11.73
N VAL A 81 -4.42 -11.58 12.86
CA VAL A 81 -4.35 -12.22 14.17
C VAL A 81 -5.74 -12.75 14.48
N VAL A 82 -5.86 -14.06 14.66
CA VAL A 82 -7.13 -14.69 15.05
C VAL A 82 -7.05 -14.98 16.54
N ASP A 83 -7.97 -14.42 17.33
CA ASP A 83 -8.09 -14.74 18.75
C ASP A 83 -8.57 -16.19 18.89
N SER A 84 -7.80 -17.03 19.57
CA SER A 84 -8.14 -18.44 19.80
C SER A 84 -9.41 -18.63 20.64
N GLU A 85 -9.75 -17.66 21.49
CA GLU A 85 -10.87 -17.75 22.44
C GLU A 85 -12.19 -17.25 21.84
N THR A 86 -12.15 -16.15 21.08
CA THR A 86 -13.36 -15.51 20.54
C THR A 86 -13.55 -15.73 19.04
N GLY A 87 -12.56 -16.28 18.35
CA GLY A 87 -12.56 -16.45 16.88
C GLY A 87 -12.53 -15.12 16.12
N LYS A 88 -12.38 -13.99 16.81
CA LYS A 88 -12.35 -12.67 16.19
C LYS A 88 -11.03 -12.43 15.48
N VAL A 89 -11.09 -11.80 14.31
CA VAL A 89 -9.94 -11.50 13.47
C VAL A 89 -9.55 -10.02 13.63
N TYR A 90 -8.31 -9.75 14.01
CA TYR A 90 -7.75 -8.43 14.18
C TYR A 90 -6.63 -8.17 13.18
N LEU A 91 -6.48 -6.91 12.81
CA LEU A 91 -5.38 -6.43 11.99
C LEU A 91 -4.18 -6.18 12.91
N GLN A 92 -3.02 -6.70 12.54
CA GLN A 92 -1.81 -6.48 13.31
C GLN A 92 -1.35 -5.03 13.14
N ASP A 93 -1.37 -4.28 14.24
CA ASP A 93 -1.27 -2.82 14.27
C ASP A 93 0.22 -2.38 14.24
N ASN A 94 0.91 -2.60 13.11
CA ASN A 94 2.32 -2.22 12.94
C ASN A 94 2.43 -0.72 12.64
N ARG A 95 2.38 0.11 13.69
CA ARG A 95 2.40 1.59 13.62
C ARG A 95 3.71 2.19 13.09
N GLU A 96 4.73 1.38 12.84
CA GLU A 96 6.11 1.81 12.53
C GLU A 96 6.31 2.36 11.11
N ASP A 97 5.37 2.11 10.19
CA ASP A 97 5.53 2.48 8.77
C ASP A 97 4.94 3.85 8.41
N TYR A 98 4.30 4.54 9.36
CA TYR A 98 3.58 5.81 9.17
C TYR A 98 4.44 7.05 9.45
N GLY A 99 5.77 6.94 9.37
CA GLY A 99 6.66 8.10 9.49
C GLY A 99 6.19 9.24 8.60
N THR A 100 5.75 10.34 9.23
CA THR A 100 5.48 11.61 8.54
C THR A 100 6.82 12.20 8.15
N ASP A 101 7.35 11.79 7.00
CA ASP A 101 8.46 12.50 6.35
C ASP A 101 7.91 13.86 5.88
N ARG A 102 8.01 14.87 6.77
CA ARG A 102 8.03 16.28 6.39
C ARG A 102 9.46 16.67 6.04
#